data_AF-A0A956GUH2-F1
#
_entry.id   AF-A0A956GUH2-F1
#
_cell.length_a   1.000
_cell.length_b   1.000
_cell.length_c   1.000
_cell.angle_alpha   90.00
_cell.angle_beta   90.00
_cell.angle_gamma   90.00
#
_symmetry.space_group_name_H-M   'P 1'
#
loop_
_entity.id
_entity.type
_entity.pdbx_description
1 polymer ?
#
loop_
_entity_poly.entity_id
_entity_poly.type
_entity_poly.pdbx_seq_one_letter_code
_entity_poly.pdbx_strand_id
1 'polypeptide(L)'
;MKRTLLGGLGLGLLSSLALAPLGAGCTASSGDSLHLPGDIDDADDVGGKGDAWDYGNDPRRLSQHLDYHLDAIPRSGKLDKPVWAARTTPRTDDDPLWADTYWPTVEGSTNARWQGHAIKSPLEKYDTAFNGAAGCEQPAQRCGDTAKADWDQYMACAGPAAKWHTANFQGSRRMYDGVDNDGDGQVDECGDHDGIAGWWGLCHSWSPAAILEPEPKHAVVYNGETFEVGDIKALIITLYDKTDAVMLGGRCNTNDFTRDANGDYSNIPAECQDVNPGALHVILGNFLGINDQALVEDRTADDEVWNQPVQGYDVLKQDLVDGKRANACIGDSGETYTRNAAAKDLYEVKMRVHYLFEGYASTEPVGMQGHLGTDDYHYILEVSSDGKIVGGTYCTDSIGHHPDFLWAPTGVSSSSYGRNPSVALDKVRTLINLSREDDHGGGGTTEGRSYEATGTAAIPDNDPAGAILALDVPDTFTFTGVSATVDITHTWRGDLVVELLKDGATVKVLSDKAGGSADDLEETFTLSAADVGTSAAAGTWALKVTDTAAQDTGTINSFKLTFTE
;
A
#
# COMPACT_ATOMS: atom_id res chain seq x y z
N MET A 1 -26.47 -19.26 -53.14
CA MET A 1 -27.70 -19.72 -53.81
C MET A 1 -28.11 -21.04 -53.17
N LYS A 2 -29.32 -21.05 -52.60
CA LYS A 2 -30.15 -22.11 -52.00
C LYS A 2 -29.84 -23.62 -52.21
N ARG A 3 -30.16 -24.38 -51.14
CA ARG A 3 -30.71 -25.76 -51.00
C ARG A 3 -29.74 -26.95 -50.95
N THR A 4 -30.01 -28.10 -50.31
CA THR A 4 -30.60 -28.56 -49.02
C THR A 4 -30.50 -30.11 -49.02
N LEU A 5 -30.37 -30.72 -47.83
CA LEU A 5 -31.08 -31.94 -47.33
C LEU A 5 -30.62 -33.40 -47.62
N LEU A 6 -30.63 -34.16 -46.50
CA LEU A 6 -30.93 -35.59 -46.25
C LEU A 6 -29.85 -36.62 -46.64
N GLY A 7 -29.49 -37.63 -45.83
CA GLY A 7 -29.98 -38.14 -44.55
C GLY A 7 -29.37 -39.54 -44.30
N GLY A 8 -29.34 -40.03 -43.05
CA GLY A 8 -28.95 -41.42 -42.77
C GLY A 8 -28.60 -41.69 -41.31
N LEU A 9 -29.59 -42.18 -40.55
CA LEU A 9 -29.48 -42.67 -39.17
C LEU A 9 -28.61 -43.94 -39.06
N GLY A 10 -27.87 -44.06 -37.95
CA GLY A 10 -27.34 -45.31 -37.40
C GLY A 10 -27.27 -45.22 -35.88
N LEU A 11 -28.26 -45.83 -35.22
CA LEU A 11 -28.47 -45.86 -33.77
C LEU A 11 -27.54 -46.89 -33.10
N GLY A 12 -26.90 -46.52 -31.99
CA GLY A 12 -26.18 -47.44 -31.10
C GLY A 12 -26.14 -46.87 -29.68
N LEU A 13 -27.04 -47.36 -28.82
CA LEU A 13 -27.23 -46.97 -27.42
C LEU A 13 -26.00 -47.27 -26.54
N LEU A 14 -25.66 -46.34 -25.65
CA LEU A 14 -25.17 -46.62 -24.30
C LEU A 14 -25.64 -45.50 -23.34
N SER A 15 -26.48 -45.93 -22.40
CA SER A 15 -26.97 -45.33 -21.14
C SER A 15 -26.06 -44.26 -20.51
N SER A 16 -26.48 -43.00 -20.35
CA SER A 16 -27.41 -42.42 -19.37
C SER A 16 -26.85 -42.23 -17.95
N LEU A 17 -26.25 -41.05 -17.68
CA LEU A 17 -26.40 -40.32 -16.42
C LEU A 17 -26.87 -38.89 -16.77
N ALA A 18 -28.03 -38.51 -16.24
CA ALA A 18 -28.79 -37.34 -16.66
C ALA A 18 -28.27 -36.04 -16.02
N LEU A 19 -27.80 -35.12 -16.87
CA LEU A 19 -27.85 -33.68 -16.64
C LEU A 19 -29.08 -33.18 -17.41
N ALA A 20 -30.06 -32.57 -16.73
CA ALA A 20 -31.24 -32.01 -17.36
C ALA A 20 -31.04 -30.51 -17.65
N PRO A 21 -31.01 -30.08 -18.92
CA PRO A 21 -31.34 -28.72 -19.30
C PRO A 21 -32.76 -28.72 -19.87
N LEU A 22 -33.65 -27.90 -19.29
CA LEU A 22 -34.92 -27.55 -19.90
C LEU A 22 -34.90 -26.06 -20.20
N GLY A 23 -34.62 -25.74 -21.46
CA GLY A 23 -35.14 -24.53 -22.07
C GLY A 23 -36.44 -24.86 -22.80
N ALA A 24 -37.52 -24.14 -22.48
CA ALA A 24 -38.63 -23.94 -23.40
C ALA A 24 -39.38 -22.64 -23.05
N GLY A 25 -39.11 -21.62 -23.85
CA GLY A 25 -40.17 -20.91 -24.59
C GLY A 25 -41.16 -20.03 -23.83
N CYS A 26 -40.85 -18.73 -23.86
CA CYS A 26 -41.73 -17.61 -24.20
C CYS A 26 -43.11 -17.47 -23.53
N THR A 27 -43.26 -16.45 -22.68
CA THR A 27 -44.27 -15.38 -22.85
C THR A 27 -43.87 -14.17 -22.02
N ALA A 28 -43.80 -13.00 -22.65
CA ALA A 28 -43.80 -11.73 -21.94
C ALA A 28 -45.18 -11.53 -21.30
N SER A 29 -45.24 -11.54 -19.97
CA SER A 29 -46.26 -10.83 -19.21
C SER A 29 -45.55 -9.94 -18.21
N SER A 30 -45.67 -8.65 -18.47
CA SER A 30 -45.51 -7.53 -17.55
C SER A 30 -46.04 -7.82 -16.14
N GLY A 31 -45.26 -7.45 -15.13
CA GLY A 31 -45.73 -7.25 -13.75
C GLY A 31 -45.15 -8.23 -12.74
N ASP A 32 -43.92 -7.99 -12.31
CA ASP A 32 -43.56 -7.98 -10.89
C ASP A 32 -42.13 -7.43 -10.75
N SER A 33 -42.03 -6.11 -10.61
CA SER A 33 -40.82 -5.46 -10.14
C SER A 33 -40.74 -5.68 -8.64
N LEU A 34 -39.76 -6.47 -8.19
CA LEU A 34 -39.35 -6.54 -6.79
C LEU A 34 -38.72 -5.19 -6.42
N HIS A 35 -39.55 -4.19 -6.12
CA HIS A 35 -39.11 -2.92 -5.52
C HIS A 35 -38.70 -3.19 -4.08
N LEU A 36 -37.41 -3.05 -3.80
CA LEU A 36 -36.90 -2.94 -2.44
C LEU A 36 -37.04 -1.47 -1.99
N PRO A 37 -37.36 -1.18 -0.71
CA PRO A 37 -37.33 0.19 -0.20
C PRO A 37 -35.91 0.75 -0.34
N GLY A 38 -35.73 1.81 -1.15
CA GLY A 38 -34.41 2.40 -1.49
C GLY A 38 -33.96 2.17 -2.95
N ASP A 39 -34.85 1.68 -3.82
CA ASP A 39 -34.62 1.65 -5.27
C ASP A 39 -34.73 3.05 -5.88
N ILE A 40 -33.84 3.36 -6.82
CA ILE A 40 -33.65 4.71 -7.39
C ILE A 40 -34.78 5.13 -8.34
N ASP A 41 -35.70 4.22 -8.67
CA ASP A 41 -36.79 4.44 -9.63
C ASP A 41 -37.96 5.26 -9.04
N ASP A 42 -37.97 5.51 -7.73
CA ASP A 42 -39.01 6.32 -7.04
C ASP A 42 -38.48 7.69 -6.56
N ALA A 43 -37.31 8.14 -7.02
CA ALA A 43 -36.85 9.52 -6.83
C ALA A 43 -37.61 10.46 -7.78
N ASP A 44 -38.93 10.49 -7.67
CA ASP A 44 -39.72 11.59 -8.21
C ASP A 44 -39.31 12.87 -7.46
N ASP A 45 -38.99 13.87 -8.27
CA ASP A 45 -38.62 15.25 -7.96
C ASP A 45 -39.75 15.98 -7.19
N VAL A 46 -40.02 15.56 -5.95
CA VAL A 46 -41.08 16.13 -5.10
C VAL A 46 -40.53 16.57 -3.74
N GLY A 47 -39.81 17.69 -3.76
CA GLY A 47 -39.86 18.73 -2.72
C GLY A 47 -39.62 18.30 -1.27
N GLY A 48 -38.34 18.25 -0.87
CA GLY A 48 -37.88 18.29 0.52
C GLY A 48 -36.35 18.22 0.52
N LYS A 49 -35.67 19.15 1.17
CA LYS A 49 -34.20 19.35 1.08
C LYS A 49 -33.35 18.08 1.28
N GLY A 50 -32.42 17.84 0.36
CA GLY A 50 -30.95 17.65 0.51
C GLY A 50 -30.29 16.80 1.60
N ASP A 51 -30.97 16.42 2.68
CA ASP A 51 -30.31 15.84 3.87
C ASP A 51 -30.54 14.31 3.99
N ALA A 52 -31.33 13.71 3.09
CA ALA A 52 -31.42 12.26 2.88
C ALA A 52 -30.41 11.82 1.80
N TRP A 53 -30.02 10.54 1.75
CA TRP A 53 -28.99 10.07 0.80
C TRP A 53 -29.31 10.51 -0.63
N ASP A 54 -28.35 11.21 -1.24
CA ASP A 54 -28.37 11.57 -2.64
C ASP A 54 -27.27 10.80 -3.40
N TYR A 55 -27.13 11.06 -4.70
CA TYR A 55 -26.09 10.41 -5.49
C TYR A 55 -24.67 10.66 -4.97
N GLY A 56 -24.39 11.79 -4.31
CA GLY A 56 -23.07 12.12 -3.78
C GLY A 56 -22.74 11.38 -2.48
N ASN A 57 -23.76 11.16 -1.65
CA ASN A 57 -23.62 10.73 -0.26
C ASN A 57 -24.25 9.37 0.09
N ASP A 58 -24.63 8.60 -0.92
CA ASP A 58 -25.04 7.22 -0.77
C ASP A 58 -23.86 6.29 -0.42
N PRO A 59 -23.87 5.61 0.74
CA PRO A 59 -22.83 4.63 1.12
C PRO A 59 -22.56 3.55 0.06
N ARG A 60 -23.56 3.24 -0.79
CA ARG A 60 -23.44 2.26 -1.88
C ARG A 60 -22.36 2.62 -2.90
N ARG A 61 -21.94 3.88 -2.94
CA ARG A 61 -20.81 4.31 -3.76
C ARG A 61 -19.53 3.58 -3.37
N LEU A 62 -19.28 3.37 -2.07
CA LEU A 62 -18.09 2.70 -1.56
C LEU A 62 -18.22 1.18 -1.58
N SER A 63 -19.38 0.64 -1.22
CA SER A 63 -19.64 -0.81 -1.26
C SER A 63 -21.12 -1.11 -1.45
N GLN A 64 -21.45 -2.08 -2.32
CA GLN A 64 -22.82 -2.55 -2.52
C GLN A 64 -23.31 -3.47 -1.40
N HIS A 65 -22.42 -3.91 -0.51
CA HIS A 65 -22.71 -4.86 0.56
C HIS A 65 -22.41 -4.21 1.90
N LEU A 66 -23.39 -3.47 2.41
CA LEU A 66 -23.33 -2.76 3.69
C LEU A 66 -24.52 -3.18 4.55
N ASP A 67 -24.29 -3.33 5.85
CA ASP A 67 -25.36 -3.40 6.83
C ASP A 67 -25.79 -1.99 7.22
N TYR A 68 -27.09 -1.76 7.20
CA TYR A 68 -27.70 -0.48 7.54
C TYR A 68 -28.46 -0.54 8.86
N HIS A 69 -28.63 -1.72 9.45
CA HIS A 69 -29.34 -1.86 10.72
C HIS A 69 -28.47 -1.38 11.87
N LEU A 70 -28.97 -0.42 12.66
CA LEU A 70 -28.20 0.21 13.74
C LEU A 70 -27.76 -0.79 14.82
N ASP A 71 -28.52 -1.87 15.03
CA ASP A 71 -28.18 -2.93 15.99
C ASP A 71 -27.16 -3.95 15.45
N ALA A 72 -26.95 -3.99 14.14
CA ALA A 72 -25.93 -4.81 13.49
C ALA A 72 -24.57 -4.09 13.38
N ILE A 73 -24.54 -2.76 13.44
CA ILE A 73 -23.32 -1.96 13.38
C ILE A 73 -22.66 -1.91 14.78
N PRO A 74 -21.39 -2.33 14.91
CA PRO A 74 -20.65 -2.20 16.15
C PRO A 74 -20.52 -0.74 16.61
N ARG A 75 -20.39 -0.54 17.91
CA ARG A 75 -20.14 0.80 18.49
C ARG A 75 -18.67 1.20 18.53
N SER A 76 -17.79 0.30 18.11
CA SER A 76 -16.37 0.56 18.00
C SER A 76 -15.82 -0.37 16.93
N GLY A 77 -14.85 0.11 16.17
CA GLY A 77 -14.16 -0.67 15.15
C GLY A 77 -12.78 -0.10 14.93
N LYS A 78 -11.83 -0.97 14.61
CA LYS A 78 -10.43 -0.59 14.50
C LYS A 78 -9.76 -1.44 13.44
N LEU A 79 -8.99 -0.79 12.57
CA LEU A 79 -8.07 -1.49 11.67
C LEU A 79 -6.89 -1.98 12.49
N ASP A 80 -7.01 -3.17 13.06
CA ASP A 80 -5.94 -3.86 13.81
C ASP A 80 -5.14 -4.84 12.94
N LYS A 81 -5.68 -5.21 11.77
CA LYS A 81 -5.01 -6.11 10.82
C LYS A 81 -4.65 -5.36 9.55
N PRO A 82 -3.42 -5.54 9.03
CA PRO A 82 -3.04 -4.91 7.79
C PRO A 82 -3.82 -5.48 6.61
N VAL A 83 -4.39 -4.60 5.78
CA VAL A 83 -5.13 -5.01 4.57
C VAL A 83 -4.23 -5.65 3.50
N TRP A 84 -2.92 -5.42 3.59
CA TRP A 84 -1.91 -6.04 2.73
C TRP A 84 -1.50 -7.45 3.18
N ALA A 85 -2.03 -7.96 4.31
CA ALA A 85 -1.69 -9.28 4.86
C ALA A 85 -1.91 -10.45 3.88
N ALA A 86 -2.82 -10.30 2.91
CA ALA A 86 -3.06 -11.29 1.87
C ALA A 86 -1.93 -11.37 0.82
N ARG A 87 -1.13 -10.31 0.67
CA ARG A 87 0.00 -10.23 -0.27
C ARG A 87 1.33 -10.55 0.40
N THR A 88 1.50 -10.14 1.65
CA THR A 88 2.75 -10.28 2.41
C THR A 88 2.39 -10.76 3.81
N THR A 89 3.03 -11.83 4.27
CA THR A 89 2.84 -12.35 5.63
C THR A 89 3.22 -11.28 6.65
N PRO A 90 2.30 -10.84 7.53
CA PRO A 90 2.63 -9.87 8.57
C PRO A 90 3.58 -10.46 9.62
N ARG A 91 4.53 -9.64 10.06
CA ARG A 91 5.35 -9.87 11.25
C ARG A 91 4.56 -9.52 12.51
N THR A 92 5.02 -10.01 13.65
CA THR A 92 4.35 -9.75 14.95
C THR A 92 4.44 -8.29 15.41
N ASP A 93 5.43 -7.56 14.89
CA ASP A 93 5.70 -6.14 15.15
C ASP A 93 5.19 -5.21 14.04
N ASP A 94 4.35 -5.71 13.13
CA ASP A 94 3.75 -4.88 12.10
C ASP A 94 2.53 -4.12 12.63
N ASP A 95 2.61 -2.80 12.49
CA ASP A 95 1.43 -1.95 12.56
C ASP A 95 0.62 -2.07 11.25
N PRO A 96 -0.72 -1.98 11.32
CA PRO A 96 -1.60 -2.00 10.15
C PRO A 96 -1.45 -0.75 9.28
N LEU A 97 -0.88 0.33 9.83
CA LEU A 97 -0.64 1.62 9.19
C LEU A 97 0.76 2.13 9.59
N TRP A 98 1.38 3.00 8.80
CA TRP A 98 2.66 3.62 9.13
C TRP A 98 2.72 5.11 8.81
N ALA A 99 3.32 5.89 9.70
CA ALA A 99 3.51 7.32 9.53
C ALA A 99 4.72 7.65 8.66
N ASP A 100 4.65 8.77 7.96
CA ASP A 100 5.75 9.41 7.26
C ASP A 100 5.41 10.91 7.07
N THR A 101 6.36 11.68 6.57
CA THR A 101 6.06 13.04 6.08
C THR A 101 5.14 13.00 4.86
N TYR A 102 4.39 14.07 4.64
CA TYR A 102 3.63 14.29 3.42
C TYR A 102 4.51 14.76 2.25
N TRP A 103 5.84 14.78 2.40
CA TRP A 103 6.82 15.14 1.36
C TRP A 103 6.46 16.46 0.65
N PRO A 104 6.63 17.60 1.35
CA PRO A 104 6.14 18.90 0.89
C PRO A 104 6.73 19.30 -0.47
N THR A 105 5.91 19.92 -1.30
CA THR A 105 6.30 20.41 -2.63
C THR A 105 7.41 21.45 -2.54
N VAL A 106 7.35 22.33 -1.55
CA VAL A 106 8.37 23.37 -1.28
C VAL A 106 9.76 22.80 -0.96
N GLU A 107 9.81 21.58 -0.43
CA GLU A 107 11.07 20.87 -0.13
C GLU A 107 11.59 20.07 -1.34
N GLY A 108 10.79 19.98 -2.40
CA GLY A 108 11.04 19.17 -3.60
C GLY A 108 10.46 17.76 -3.53
N SER A 109 9.53 17.52 -2.60
CA SER A 109 8.81 16.26 -2.49
C SER A 109 9.78 15.07 -2.35
N THR A 110 9.50 13.91 -2.93
CA THR A 110 10.36 12.71 -2.86
C THR A 110 11.68 12.85 -3.64
N ASN A 111 11.93 13.99 -4.28
CA ASN A 111 13.25 14.36 -4.79
C ASN A 111 14.06 15.24 -3.80
N ALA A 112 13.57 15.44 -2.57
CA ALA A 112 14.31 16.12 -1.51
C ALA A 112 15.47 15.25 -0.98
N ARG A 113 16.64 15.87 -0.79
CA ARG A 113 17.80 15.26 -0.10
C ARG A 113 17.64 15.37 1.42
N TRP A 114 16.70 14.60 1.96
CA TRP A 114 16.24 14.68 3.36
C TRP A 114 17.32 14.32 4.40
N GLN A 115 18.30 13.47 4.04
CA GLN A 115 19.46 13.15 4.88
C GLN A 115 20.56 14.24 4.84
N GLY A 116 20.27 15.38 4.22
CA GLY A 116 21.21 16.46 3.98
C GLY A 116 21.74 16.46 2.54
N HIS A 117 22.16 17.65 2.09
CA HIS A 117 22.48 17.93 0.68
C HIS A 117 23.54 17.02 0.06
N ALA A 118 24.45 16.45 0.84
CA ALA A 118 25.51 15.56 0.33
C ALA A 118 25.01 14.16 -0.04
N ILE A 119 23.84 13.75 0.46
CA ILE A 119 23.26 12.43 0.24
C ILE A 119 22.17 12.55 -0.83
N LYS A 120 22.22 11.65 -1.83
CA LYS A 120 21.22 11.60 -2.92
C LYS A 120 19.80 11.49 -2.36
N SER A 121 18.84 12.07 -3.08
CA SER A 121 17.42 11.93 -2.79
C SER A 121 16.94 10.48 -3.05
N PRO A 122 15.77 10.08 -2.53
CA PRO A 122 15.17 8.79 -2.84
C PRO A 122 15.10 8.50 -4.35
N LEU A 123 14.72 9.49 -5.16
CA LEU A 123 14.61 9.35 -6.62
C LEU A 123 15.97 9.32 -7.33
N GLU A 124 16.97 10.06 -6.86
CA GLU A 124 18.34 9.98 -7.41
C GLU A 124 19.00 8.61 -7.09
N LYS A 125 18.76 8.07 -5.89
CA LYS A 125 19.16 6.70 -5.51
C LYS A 125 18.47 5.69 -6.42
N TYR A 126 17.16 5.81 -6.61
CA TYR A 126 16.39 4.93 -7.48
C TYR A 126 16.89 4.97 -8.93
N ASP A 127 17.15 6.16 -9.48
CA ASP A 127 17.68 6.32 -10.82
C ASP A 127 19.04 5.63 -11.01
N THR A 128 19.90 5.71 -10.00
CA THR A 128 21.20 5.04 -10.01
C THR A 128 21.03 3.52 -9.98
N ALA A 129 20.24 3.01 -9.02
CA ALA A 129 20.11 1.59 -8.76
C ALA A 129 19.29 0.84 -9.82
N PHE A 130 18.26 1.48 -10.39
CA PHE A 130 17.26 0.80 -11.23
C PHE A 130 17.16 1.33 -12.66
N ASN A 131 17.53 2.59 -12.91
CA ASN A 131 17.47 3.20 -14.24
C ASN A 131 18.86 3.34 -14.89
N GLY A 132 19.93 2.97 -14.18
CA GLY A 132 21.31 3.04 -14.67
C GLY A 132 21.78 4.48 -14.90
N ALA A 133 21.18 5.45 -14.22
CA ALA A 133 21.44 6.87 -14.38
C ALA A 133 21.88 7.48 -13.05
N ALA A 134 23.19 7.56 -12.83
CA ALA A 134 23.76 8.08 -11.58
C ALA A 134 23.42 9.55 -11.28
N GLY A 135 22.98 10.30 -12.29
CA GLY A 135 22.63 11.70 -12.18
C GLY A 135 23.85 12.61 -11.99
N CYS A 136 23.60 13.78 -11.43
CA CYS A 136 24.59 14.79 -11.08
C CYS A 136 24.19 15.43 -9.74
N GLU A 137 24.99 16.38 -9.26
CA GLU A 137 24.68 17.07 -8.01
C GLU A 137 23.41 17.93 -8.15
N GLN A 138 22.45 17.72 -7.26
CA GLN A 138 21.28 18.58 -7.12
C GLN A 138 21.70 19.97 -6.61
N PRO A 139 21.06 21.07 -7.06
CA PRO A 139 21.34 22.40 -6.53
C PRO A 139 20.86 22.54 -5.07
N ALA A 140 21.63 23.26 -4.27
CA ALA A 140 21.30 23.47 -2.85
C ALA A 140 20.19 24.50 -2.62
N GLN A 141 20.01 25.44 -3.55
CA GLN A 141 19.01 26.51 -3.46
C GLN A 141 17.91 26.27 -4.49
N ARG A 142 16.67 26.52 -4.08
CA ARG A 142 15.46 26.40 -4.92
C ARG A 142 14.88 27.76 -5.28
N CYS A 143 15.57 28.85 -4.98
CA CYS A 143 15.12 30.23 -5.13
C CYS A 143 16.34 31.15 -5.27
N GLY A 144 16.13 32.37 -5.75
CA GLY A 144 17.13 33.41 -5.94
C GLY A 144 17.85 33.39 -7.29
N ASP A 145 18.67 34.43 -7.52
CA ASP A 145 19.20 34.80 -8.84
C ASP A 145 19.94 33.69 -9.63
N THR A 146 20.53 32.70 -8.97
CA THR A 146 21.25 31.60 -9.64
C THR A 146 20.44 30.32 -9.77
N ALA A 147 19.32 30.20 -9.05
CA ALA A 147 18.59 28.94 -8.92
C ALA A 147 18.17 28.39 -10.28
N LYS A 148 17.60 29.23 -11.14
CA LYS A 148 17.25 28.83 -12.51
C LYS A 148 18.41 28.18 -13.26
N ALA A 149 19.56 28.83 -13.29
CA ALA A 149 20.71 28.33 -14.04
C ALA A 149 21.25 27.02 -13.47
N ASP A 150 21.24 26.89 -12.15
CA ASP A 150 21.70 25.69 -11.45
C ASP A 150 20.73 24.51 -11.66
N TRP A 151 19.41 24.76 -11.60
CA TRP A 151 18.38 23.74 -11.87
C TRP A 151 18.31 23.37 -13.34
N ASP A 152 18.51 24.30 -14.28
CA ASP A 152 18.63 23.99 -15.71
C ASP A 152 19.83 23.04 -15.98
N GLN A 153 20.95 23.22 -15.27
CA GLN A 153 22.10 22.30 -15.34
C GLN A 153 21.75 20.93 -14.78
N TYR A 154 21.14 20.88 -13.59
CA TYR A 154 20.68 19.62 -13.00
C TYR A 154 19.73 18.87 -13.93
N MET A 155 18.76 19.56 -14.53
CA MET A 155 17.81 18.97 -15.48
C MET A 155 18.47 18.39 -16.74
N ALA A 156 19.68 18.84 -17.10
CA ALA A 156 20.44 18.26 -18.20
C ALA A 156 21.00 16.86 -17.85
N CYS A 157 21.39 16.63 -16.60
CA CYS A 157 22.11 15.42 -16.17
C CYS A 157 21.38 14.51 -15.18
N ALA A 158 20.29 14.97 -14.57
CA ALA A 158 19.48 14.16 -13.65
C ALA A 158 18.95 12.88 -14.32
N GLY A 159 18.82 11.82 -13.53
CA GLY A 159 18.19 10.59 -13.95
C GLY A 159 16.69 10.78 -14.29
N PRO A 160 16.08 9.84 -15.01
CA PRO A 160 14.74 10.03 -15.55
C PRO A 160 13.65 10.17 -14.48
N ALA A 161 13.74 9.47 -13.34
CA ALA A 161 12.76 9.59 -12.26
C ALA A 161 12.87 10.94 -11.55
N ALA A 162 14.07 11.32 -11.13
CA ALA A 162 14.30 12.59 -10.45
C ALA A 162 13.98 13.79 -11.36
N LYS A 163 14.36 13.72 -12.65
CA LYS A 163 14.06 14.73 -13.66
C LYS A 163 12.56 14.88 -13.88
N TRP A 164 11.84 13.77 -14.06
CA TRP A 164 10.40 13.82 -14.26
C TRP A 164 9.70 14.47 -13.06
N HIS A 165 10.10 14.09 -11.84
CA HIS A 165 9.51 14.62 -10.62
C HIS A 165 9.69 16.13 -10.50
N THR A 166 10.93 16.61 -10.65
CA THR A 166 11.27 18.04 -10.64
C THR A 166 10.51 18.83 -11.72
N ALA A 167 10.29 18.26 -12.91
CA ALA A 167 9.61 18.98 -13.99
C ALA A 167 8.08 19.04 -13.86
N ASN A 168 7.46 18.03 -13.23
CA ASN A 168 6.01 17.80 -13.35
C ASN A 168 5.27 17.82 -12.02
N PHE A 169 5.94 17.64 -10.89
CA PHE A 169 5.27 17.52 -9.60
C PHE A 169 4.80 18.88 -9.07
N GLN A 170 3.49 19.05 -8.94
CA GLN A 170 2.77 20.17 -8.29
C GLN A 170 3.33 21.58 -8.58
N GLY A 171 3.86 21.79 -9.78
CA GLY A 171 4.45 23.08 -10.13
C GLY A 171 5.70 23.44 -9.33
N SER A 172 6.38 22.50 -8.67
CA SER A 172 7.59 22.73 -7.88
C SER A 172 8.69 23.51 -8.61
N ARG A 173 8.71 23.49 -9.95
CA ARG A 173 9.63 24.29 -10.77
C ARG A 173 9.43 25.80 -10.66
N ARG A 174 8.24 26.27 -10.29
CA ARG A 174 7.86 27.69 -10.24
C ARG A 174 8.87 28.50 -9.42
N MET A 175 9.20 27.97 -8.23
CA MET A 175 10.22 28.51 -7.33
C MET A 175 11.60 28.83 -7.94
N TYR A 176 11.96 28.20 -9.08
CA TYR A 176 13.28 28.35 -9.72
C TYR A 176 13.20 28.38 -11.26
N ASP A 177 12.07 28.78 -11.86
CA ASP A 177 11.93 28.83 -13.32
C ASP A 177 12.28 30.19 -13.94
N GLY A 178 12.60 31.19 -13.11
CA GLY A 178 13.00 32.54 -13.47
C GLY A 178 11.83 33.42 -13.88
N VAL A 179 10.63 33.13 -13.38
CA VAL A 179 9.40 33.87 -13.66
C VAL A 179 8.76 34.27 -12.33
N ASP A 180 8.19 35.47 -12.29
CA ASP A 180 7.31 35.94 -11.21
C ASP A 180 5.94 35.26 -11.38
N ASN A 181 5.71 34.13 -10.69
CA ASN A 181 4.49 33.31 -10.85
C ASN A 181 3.33 33.76 -9.98
N ASP A 182 3.56 34.51 -8.91
CA ASP A 182 2.50 35.09 -8.06
C ASP A 182 2.20 36.57 -8.34
N GLY A 183 3.03 37.23 -9.15
CA GLY A 183 2.81 38.59 -9.64
C GLY A 183 3.15 39.68 -8.63
N ASP A 184 3.99 39.39 -7.63
CA ASP A 184 4.40 40.35 -6.60
C ASP A 184 5.48 41.34 -7.09
N GLY A 185 6.09 41.07 -8.26
CA GLY A 185 7.13 41.87 -8.90
C GLY A 185 8.55 41.37 -8.64
N GLN A 186 8.73 40.23 -7.97
CA GLN A 186 9.99 39.57 -7.67
C GLN A 186 10.02 38.19 -8.35
N VAL A 187 11.22 37.74 -8.71
CA VAL A 187 11.41 36.48 -9.44
C VAL A 187 12.02 35.45 -8.50
N ASP A 188 11.41 34.27 -8.42
CA ASP A 188 11.93 33.10 -7.69
C ASP A 188 12.31 33.43 -6.24
N GLU A 189 11.47 34.14 -5.49
CA GLU A 189 11.84 34.59 -4.15
C GLU A 189 11.64 33.52 -3.06
N CYS A 190 12.54 33.49 -2.08
CA CYS A 190 12.51 32.48 -1.03
C CYS A 190 11.45 32.75 0.06
N GLY A 191 10.81 33.93 0.06
CA GLY A 191 9.92 34.38 1.13
C GLY A 191 8.52 33.79 1.08
N ASP A 192 7.98 33.65 -0.14
CA ASP A 192 6.62 33.15 -0.41
C ASP A 192 6.61 31.88 -1.28
N HIS A 193 7.78 31.40 -1.70
CA HIS A 193 7.94 30.23 -2.57
C HIS A 193 7.24 30.38 -3.92
N ASP A 194 7.12 31.62 -4.42
CA ASP A 194 6.59 31.93 -5.75
C ASP A 194 5.19 31.32 -5.98
N GLY A 195 4.32 31.55 -4.98
CA GLY A 195 2.94 31.06 -4.96
C GLY A 195 2.74 29.57 -4.67
N ILE A 196 3.78 28.81 -4.27
CA ILE A 196 3.61 27.43 -3.78
C ILE A 196 3.23 27.43 -2.29
N ALA A 197 2.03 26.93 -1.97
CA ALA A 197 1.58 26.84 -0.59
C ALA A 197 2.32 25.75 0.20
N GLY A 198 2.63 26.01 1.47
CA GLY A 198 3.39 25.08 2.32
C GLY A 198 2.69 23.73 2.57
N TRP A 199 1.36 23.69 2.50
CA TRP A 199 0.57 22.46 2.68
C TRP A 199 0.55 21.56 1.43
N TRP A 200 1.00 22.06 0.26
CA TRP A 200 1.07 21.25 -0.95
C TRP A 200 2.08 20.11 -0.77
N GLY A 201 1.66 18.89 -1.06
CA GLY A 201 2.51 17.71 -1.04
C GLY A 201 1.76 16.44 -1.43
N LEU A 202 2.15 15.33 -0.81
CA LEU A 202 1.75 13.96 -1.13
C LEU A 202 0.90 13.31 -0.03
N CYS A 203 0.11 14.08 0.75
CA CYS A 203 -0.80 13.49 1.77
C CYS A 203 -1.79 12.49 1.14
N HIS A 204 -2.30 12.78 -0.07
CA HIS A 204 -3.18 11.90 -0.86
C HIS A 204 -2.48 10.62 -1.35
N SER A 205 -1.15 10.61 -1.36
CA SER A 205 -0.33 9.47 -1.82
C SER A 205 0.21 8.66 -0.66
N TRP A 206 0.58 9.33 0.43
CA TRP A 206 1.02 8.70 1.67
C TRP A 206 -0.12 7.93 2.32
N SER A 207 -1.31 8.50 2.39
CA SER A 207 -2.47 7.83 2.98
C SER A 207 -2.73 6.41 2.43
N PRO A 208 -2.87 6.20 1.11
CA PRO A 208 -3.06 4.86 0.56
C PRO A 208 -1.78 4.01 0.62
N ALA A 209 -0.58 4.61 0.54
CA ALA A 209 0.67 3.87 0.71
C ALA A 209 0.78 3.26 2.12
N ALA A 210 0.47 4.05 3.16
CA ALA A 210 0.44 3.66 4.57
C ALA A 210 -0.54 2.51 4.83
N ILE A 211 -1.63 2.47 4.08
CA ILE A 211 -2.67 1.44 4.17
C ILE A 211 -2.28 0.18 3.40
N LEU A 212 -1.78 0.32 2.17
CA LEU A 212 -1.74 -0.77 1.18
C LEU A 212 -0.38 -1.43 1.03
N GLU A 213 0.70 -0.84 1.54
CA GLU A 213 2.02 -1.47 1.52
C GLU A 213 2.53 -1.67 2.95
N PRO A 214 3.23 -2.78 3.22
CA PRO A 214 3.84 -2.97 4.52
C PRO A 214 4.97 -1.97 4.74
N GLU A 215 5.16 -1.58 6.00
CA GLU A 215 6.22 -0.64 6.35
C GLU A 215 7.62 -1.26 6.11
N PRO A 216 8.55 -0.58 5.40
CA PRO A 216 9.95 -0.99 5.35
C PRO A 216 10.55 -1.00 6.78
N LYS A 217 11.38 -2.01 7.13
CA LYS A 217 11.86 -2.20 8.51
C LYS A 217 13.34 -1.90 8.71
N HIS A 218 14.17 -1.98 7.68
CA HIS A 218 15.58 -1.60 7.74
C HIS A 218 16.11 -1.09 6.39
N ALA A 219 17.30 -0.50 6.41
CA ALA A 219 17.97 -0.02 5.20
C ALA A 219 18.36 -1.16 4.25
N VAL A 220 18.27 -0.93 2.95
CA VAL A 220 18.60 -1.89 1.89
C VAL A 220 19.74 -1.35 1.04
N VAL A 221 20.80 -2.14 0.87
CA VAL A 221 21.82 -1.87 -0.15
C VAL A 221 21.43 -2.59 -1.43
N TYR A 222 21.18 -1.84 -2.50
CA TYR A 222 20.82 -2.41 -3.80
C TYR A 222 21.57 -1.69 -4.92
N ASN A 223 22.31 -2.46 -5.73
CA ASN A 223 23.14 -1.95 -6.84
C ASN A 223 24.07 -0.78 -6.45
N GLY A 224 24.67 -0.86 -5.26
CA GLY A 224 25.64 0.13 -4.76
C GLY A 224 25.02 1.39 -4.13
N GLU A 225 23.69 1.50 -4.09
CA GLU A 225 22.98 2.56 -3.37
C GLU A 225 22.39 2.02 -2.08
N THR A 226 22.47 2.83 -1.01
CA THR A 226 21.83 2.53 0.28
C THR A 226 20.50 3.28 0.36
N PHE A 227 19.41 2.52 0.41
CA PHE A 227 18.04 3.01 0.62
C PHE A 227 17.68 2.84 2.08
N GLU A 228 17.62 3.93 2.82
CA GLU A 228 17.10 3.95 4.19
C GLU A 228 15.58 3.72 4.17
N VAL A 229 14.98 3.43 5.34
CA VAL A 229 13.52 3.24 5.47
C VAL A 229 12.74 4.41 4.85
N GLY A 230 13.14 5.64 5.13
CA GLY A 230 12.54 6.86 4.58
C GLY A 230 12.66 6.98 3.05
N ASP A 231 13.74 6.46 2.44
CA ASP A 231 13.85 6.44 0.98
C ASP A 231 12.87 5.45 0.36
N ILE A 232 12.72 4.27 0.97
CA ILE A 232 11.80 3.26 0.49
C ILE A 232 10.37 3.77 0.63
N LYS A 233 10.01 4.39 1.77
CA LYS A 233 8.71 5.04 1.96
C LYS A 233 8.45 6.13 0.92
N ALA A 234 9.40 7.03 0.66
CA ALA A 234 9.29 8.04 -0.40
C ALA A 234 9.01 7.44 -1.78
N LEU A 235 9.66 6.33 -2.13
CA LEU A 235 9.45 5.64 -3.40
C LEU A 235 8.07 4.98 -3.50
N ILE A 236 7.57 4.41 -2.39
CA ILE A 236 6.18 3.93 -2.30
C ILE A 236 5.22 5.10 -2.53
N ILE A 237 5.38 6.19 -1.77
CA ILE A 237 4.51 7.37 -1.85
C ILE A 237 4.50 7.96 -3.27
N THR A 238 5.65 7.97 -3.95
CA THR A 238 5.76 8.42 -5.36
C THR A 238 4.88 7.58 -6.31
N LEU A 239 4.74 6.27 -6.07
CA LEU A 239 3.89 5.40 -6.88
C LEU A 239 2.39 5.67 -6.65
N TYR A 240 2.03 5.99 -5.41
CA TYR A 240 0.65 6.21 -4.99
C TYR A 240 0.13 7.63 -5.30
N ASP A 241 0.95 8.51 -5.88
CA ASP A 241 0.52 9.80 -6.46
C ASP A 241 -0.60 9.64 -7.51
N LYS A 242 -0.70 8.44 -8.09
CA LYS A 242 -1.91 8.00 -8.76
C LYS A 242 -2.45 6.71 -8.16
N THR A 243 -3.53 6.84 -7.40
CA THR A 243 -4.24 5.74 -6.73
C THR A 243 -5.61 5.52 -7.34
N ASP A 244 -5.97 4.26 -7.61
CA ASP A 244 -7.34 3.89 -7.95
C ASP A 244 -8.14 3.77 -6.64
N ALA A 245 -9.25 4.48 -6.56
CA ALA A 245 -10.06 4.60 -5.34
C ALA A 245 -11.55 4.66 -5.65
N VAL A 246 -12.33 4.35 -4.63
CA VAL A 246 -13.77 4.59 -4.61
C VAL A 246 -14.06 5.70 -3.60
N MET A 247 -14.96 6.63 -3.92
CA MET A 247 -15.18 7.86 -3.15
C MET A 247 -16.65 8.08 -2.77
N LEU A 248 -16.85 8.61 -1.57
CA LEU A 248 -18.11 9.09 -1.01
C LEU A 248 -17.91 10.55 -0.55
N GLY A 249 -18.82 11.44 -0.91
CA GLY A 249 -18.66 12.88 -0.66
C GLY A 249 -18.12 13.66 -1.85
N GLY A 250 -18.35 14.97 -1.82
CA GLY A 250 -17.95 15.95 -2.81
C GLY A 250 -16.61 16.60 -2.50
N ARG A 251 -16.34 17.75 -3.14
CA ARG A 251 -15.28 18.66 -2.71
C ARG A 251 -15.93 20.00 -2.41
N CYS A 252 -15.66 20.54 -1.24
CA CYS A 252 -15.89 21.94 -0.99
C CYS A 252 -14.75 22.78 -1.66
N ASN A 253 -15.08 23.73 -2.52
CA ASN A 253 -14.09 24.55 -3.25
C ASN A 253 -14.27 26.06 -2.98
N THR A 254 -14.76 26.43 -1.79
CA THR A 254 -15.06 27.83 -1.43
C THR A 254 -14.31 28.26 -0.19
N ASN A 255 -13.70 29.44 -0.26
CA ASN A 255 -12.93 30.06 0.81
C ASN A 255 -13.79 30.93 1.74
N ASP A 256 -15.10 31.00 1.52
CA ASP A 256 -16.00 32.03 2.06
C ASP A 256 -16.59 31.63 3.43
N PHE A 257 -15.74 31.18 4.37
CA PHE A 257 -16.17 30.82 5.71
C PHE A 257 -15.90 31.93 6.73
N THR A 258 -16.91 32.24 7.54
CA THR A 258 -16.76 33.12 8.71
C THR A 258 -16.82 32.29 9.98
N ARG A 259 -15.67 32.20 10.66
CA ARG A 259 -15.56 31.64 12.02
C ARG A 259 -16.22 32.60 13.00
N ASP A 260 -17.05 32.07 13.88
CA ASP A 260 -17.60 32.82 15.00
C ASP A 260 -16.57 32.96 16.12
N ALA A 261 -16.97 33.59 17.23
CA ALA A 261 -16.08 33.86 18.36
C ALA A 261 -15.55 32.60 19.07
N ASN A 262 -16.11 31.41 18.79
CA ASN A 262 -15.70 30.13 19.33
C ASN A 262 -14.83 29.32 18.35
N GLY A 263 -14.68 29.81 17.11
CA GLY A 263 -13.96 29.11 16.05
C GLY A 263 -14.85 28.27 15.14
N ASP A 264 -16.17 28.28 15.35
CA ASP A 264 -17.17 27.49 14.62
C ASP A 264 -17.63 28.22 13.35
N TYR A 265 -17.88 27.49 12.26
CA TYR A 265 -18.30 28.09 11.00
C TYR A 265 -19.80 28.45 10.99
N SER A 266 -20.11 29.70 10.65
CA SER A 266 -21.48 30.25 10.79
C SER A 266 -22.32 30.24 9.51
N ASN A 267 -21.75 29.93 8.33
CA ASN A 267 -22.44 29.90 7.03
C ASN A 267 -21.79 28.91 6.04
N ILE A 268 -21.97 27.59 6.25
CA ILE A 268 -21.45 26.57 5.32
C ILE A 268 -22.48 26.31 4.20
N PRO A 269 -22.11 26.51 2.92
CA PRO A 269 -22.98 26.19 1.78
C PRO A 269 -23.41 24.72 1.76
N ALA A 270 -24.53 24.40 1.12
CA ALA A 270 -25.05 23.02 1.10
C ALA A 270 -24.11 22.05 0.35
N GLU A 271 -23.34 22.59 -0.59
CA GLU A 271 -22.27 21.93 -1.34
C GLU A 271 -20.96 21.73 -0.58
N CYS A 272 -20.94 22.05 0.73
CA CYS A 272 -19.82 21.82 1.65
C CYS A 272 -20.26 21.03 2.91
N GLN A 273 -21.47 20.45 2.87
CA GLN A 273 -21.99 19.53 3.89
C GLN A 273 -21.82 18.09 3.38
N ASP A 274 -20.57 17.77 3.04
CA ASP A 274 -20.28 16.83 1.96
C ASP A 274 -20.36 15.36 2.36
N VAL A 275 -20.25 14.99 3.64
CA VAL A 275 -20.51 13.61 4.08
C VAL A 275 -21.67 13.60 5.06
N ASN A 276 -22.81 13.04 4.64
CA ASN A 276 -23.95 12.81 5.54
C ASN A 276 -23.52 11.97 6.76
N PRO A 277 -23.80 12.37 8.01
CA PRO A 277 -23.31 11.64 9.19
C PRO A 277 -23.93 10.25 9.34
N GLY A 278 -25.12 10.00 8.77
CA GLY A 278 -25.66 8.65 8.66
C GLY A 278 -24.85 7.78 7.72
N ALA A 279 -24.36 8.35 6.60
CA ALA A 279 -23.46 7.66 5.69
C ALA A 279 -22.09 7.40 6.33
N LEU A 280 -21.51 8.40 7.01
CA LEU A 280 -20.29 8.25 7.82
C LEU A 280 -20.42 7.09 8.82
N HIS A 281 -21.52 7.05 9.58
CA HIS A 281 -21.78 6.01 10.58
C HIS A 281 -21.85 4.62 9.95
N VAL A 282 -22.56 4.48 8.83
CA VAL A 282 -22.68 3.21 8.08
C VAL A 282 -21.31 2.78 7.55
N ILE A 283 -20.54 3.68 6.94
CA ILE A 283 -19.25 3.35 6.33
C ILE A 283 -18.24 2.94 7.39
N LEU A 284 -18.01 3.76 8.42
CA LEU A 284 -17.07 3.42 9.49
C LEU A 284 -17.49 2.12 10.20
N GLY A 285 -18.79 2.00 10.49
CA GLY A 285 -19.42 0.81 11.06
C GLY A 285 -19.08 -0.47 10.31
N ASN A 286 -19.30 -0.46 8.99
CA ASN A 286 -19.08 -1.62 8.14
C ASN A 286 -17.60 -1.87 7.85
N PHE A 287 -16.83 -0.83 7.54
CA PHE A 287 -15.45 -0.99 7.09
C PHE A 287 -14.57 -1.39 8.27
N LEU A 288 -14.62 -0.64 9.38
CA LEU A 288 -13.73 -0.83 10.52
C LEU A 288 -14.34 -1.72 11.62
N GLY A 289 -15.66 -1.78 11.71
CA GLY A 289 -16.35 -2.62 12.70
C GLY A 289 -16.62 -4.05 12.25
N ILE A 290 -16.92 -4.25 10.96
CA ILE A 290 -17.40 -5.55 10.45
C ILE A 290 -16.37 -6.23 9.53
N ASN A 291 -15.71 -5.49 8.63
CA ASN A 291 -15.01 -6.09 7.48
C ASN A 291 -13.48 -5.93 7.47
N ASP A 292 -12.85 -5.35 8.51
CA ASP A 292 -11.40 -5.05 8.54
C ASP A 292 -10.91 -4.30 7.28
N GLN A 293 -11.69 -3.33 6.79
CA GLN A 293 -11.40 -2.52 5.60
C GLN A 293 -10.87 -1.14 5.97
N ALA A 294 -9.89 -0.67 5.21
CA ALA A 294 -9.27 0.62 5.40
C ALA A 294 -10.02 1.75 4.67
N LEU A 295 -9.91 2.95 5.22
CA LEU A 295 -10.53 4.16 4.72
C LEU A 295 -9.56 5.34 4.89
N VAL A 296 -9.66 6.32 4.02
CA VAL A 296 -9.00 7.62 4.13
C VAL A 296 -10.09 8.67 4.26
N GLU A 297 -9.89 9.64 5.15
CA GLU A 297 -10.75 10.83 5.26
C GLU A 297 -9.98 12.08 4.86
N ASP A 298 -10.67 13.01 4.18
CA ASP A 298 -10.28 14.41 4.22
C ASP A 298 -10.89 15.04 5.47
N ARG A 299 -10.04 15.41 6.41
CA ARG A 299 -10.45 15.79 7.77
C ARG A 299 -10.84 17.26 7.90
N THR A 300 -10.47 18.10 6.94
CA THR A 300 -10.73 19.53 6.94
C THR A 300 -11.85 19.83 5.95
N ALA A 301 -12.90 20.49 6.43
CA ALA A 301 -13.94 21.06 5.58
C ALA A 301 -13.56 22.51 5.18
N ASP A 302 -12.37 22.69 4.60
CA ASP A 302 -11.87 23.97 4.09
C ASP A 302 -11.04 23.81 2.80
N ASP A 303 -10.40 24.88 2.33
CA ASP A 303 -9.66 24.86 1.05
C ASP A 303 -8.42 23.95 1.07
N GLU A 304 -7.88 23.63 2.25
CA GLU A 304 -6.76 22.73 2.40
C GLU A 304 -7.26 21.29 2.46
N VAL A 305 -6.69 20.42 1.61
CA VAL A 305 -7.06 19.01 1.55
C VAL A 305 -6.04 18.19 2.33
N TRP A 306 -6.49 17.58 3.44
CA TRP A 306 -5.64 16.80 4.34
C TRP A 306 -6.15 15.37 4.43
N ASN A 307 -5.60 14.51 3.57
CA ASN A 307 -5.91 13.08 3.55
C ASN A 307 -5.19 12.36 4.69
N GLN A 308 -5.96 11.66 5.53
CA GLN A 308 -5.42 10.86 6.64
C GLN A 308 -5.97 9.43 6.63
N PRO A 309 -5.13 8.41 6.87
CA PRO A 309 -5.61 7.05 7.10
C PRO A 309 -6.48 6.97 8.36
N VAL A 310 -7.70 6.48 8.21
CA VAL A 310 -8.58 6.21 9.35
C VAL A 310 -8.15 4.91 10.02
N GLN A 311 -7.87 5.02 11.31
CA GLN A 311 -7.37 3.95 12.16
C GLN A 311 -8.55 3.22 12.84
N GLY A 312 -9.56 3.95 13.30
CA GLY A 312 -10.68 3.38 14.06
C GLY A 312 -11.76 4.39 14.40
N TYR A 313 -12.80 3.94 15.08
CA TYR A 313 -13.84 4.81 15.65
C TYR A 313 -14.40 4.24 16.95
N ASP A 314 -14.94 5.12 17.79
CA ASP A 314 -15.70 4.81 19.00
C ASP A 314 -16.97 5.65 19.09
N VAL A 315 -18.12 5.01 19.27
CA VAL A 315 -19.39 5.66 19.58
C VAL A 315 -19.46 5.92 21.08
N LEU A 316 -19.11 7.15 21.48
CA LEU A 316 -19.06 7.61 22.87
C LEU A 316 -20.46 7.84 23.46
N LYS A 317 -21.44 8.17 22.61
CA LYS A 317 -22.84 8.39 22.97
C LYS A 317 -23.75 7.90 21.85
N GLN A 318 -24.87 7.27 22.19
CA GLN A 318 -25.94 6.88 21.27
C GLN A 318 -27.26 6.78 22.04
N ASP A 319 -27.91 7.91 22.24
CA ASP A 319 -29.13 8.01 23.04
C ASP A 319 -30.35 8.23 22.15
N LEU A 320 -31.42 7.46 22.36
CA LEU A 320 -32.71 7.71 21.71
C LEU A 320 -33.29 9.05 22.22
N VAL A 321 -33.61 9.96 21.31
CA VAL A 321 -34.09 11.30 21.61
C VAL A 321 -35.41 11.61 20.91
N ASP A 322 -36.18 12.54 21.46
CA ASP A 322 -37.38 13.07 20.79
C ASP A 322 -37.02 14.15 19.77
N GLY A 323 -38.02 14.54 18.95
CA GLY A 323 -37.81 15.54 17.90
C GLY A 323 -37.40 16.91 18.44
N LYS A 324 -37.86 17.29 19.63
CA LYS A 324 -37.48 18.54 20.30
C LYS A 324 -35.98 18.56 20.63
N ARG A 325 -35.45 17.48 21.22
CA ARG A 325 -34.02 17.36 21.53
C ARG A 325 -33.17 17.29 20.26
N ALA A 326 -33.61 16.53 19.25
CA ALA A 326 -32.91 16.47 17.96
C ALA A 326 -32.83 17.84 17.28
N ASN A 327 -33.95 18.57 17.20
CA ASN A 327 -33.98 19.93 16.65
C ASN A 327 -33.07 20.89 17.43
N ALA A 328 -33.06 20.80 18.76
CA ALA A 328 -32.16 21.61 19.57
C ALA A 328 -30.68 21.36 19.27
N CYS A 329 -30.29 20.11 18.94
CA CYS A 329 -28.90 19.76 18.60
C CYS A 329 -28.43 20.43 17.30
N ILE A 330 -29.32 20.51 16.33
CA ILE A 330 -29.05 21.04 14.99
C ILE A 330 -29.40 22.54 14.84
N GLY A 331 -29.63 23.23 15.96
CA GLY A 331 -29.89 24.68 15.99
C GLY A 331 -31.32 25.09 15.61
N ASP A 332 -32.27 24.16 15.61
CA ASP A 332 -33.69 24.40 15.34
C ASP A 332 -34.51 24.42 16.66
N SER A 333 -35.73 24.96 16.60
CA SER A 333 -36.62 25.21 17.75
C SER A 333 -37.96 24.46 17.69
N GLY A 334 -38.19 23.66 16.65
CA GLY A 334 -39.42 22.87 16.48
C GLY A 334 -39.58 21.73 17.49
N GLU A 335 -40.82 21.36 17.82
CA GLU A 335 -41.12 20.19 18.68
C GLU A 335 -41.10 18.86 17.91
N THR A 336 -41.32 18.90 16.60
CA THR A 336 -41.34 17.72 15.71
C THR A 336 -40.16 17.79 14.75
N TYR A 337 -39.46 16.68 14.60
CA TYR A 337 -38.38 16.57 13.63
C TYR A 337 -38.97 16.31 12.24
N THR A 338 -38.69 17.22 11.29
CA THR A 338 -39.31 17.19 9.96
C THR A 338 -38.30 17.13 8.81
N ARG A 339 -37.00 16.97 9.11
CA ARG A 339 -35.95 16.97 8.08
C ARG A 339 -35.96 15.73 7.22
N ASN A 340 -36.27 14.58 7.80
CA ASN A 340 -36.41 13.32 7.07
C ASN A 340 -37.71 12.61 7.45
N ALA A 341 -38.64 12.54 6.50
CA ALA A 341 -39.94 11.89 6.71
C ALA A 341 -39.82 10.36 6.88
N ALA A 342 -38.72 9.75 6.41
CA ALA A 342 -38.44 8.33 6.61
C ALA A 342 -37.95 8.02 8.03
N ALA A 343 -37.39 9.00 8.75
CA ALA A 343 -36.98 8.84 10.13
C ALA A 343 -38.19 8.57 11.04
N LYS A 344 -38.02 7.61 11.95
CA LYS A 344 -39.01 7.20 12.95
C LYS A 344 -38.42 7.24 14.35
N ASP A 345 -37.17 6.79 14.48
CA ASP A 345 -36.36 6.94 15.68
C ASP A 345 -35.17 7.88 15.39
N LEU A 346 -34.79 8.67 16.39
CA LEU A 346 -33.69 9.62 16.32
C LEU A 346 -32.70 9.32 17.43
N TYR A 347 -31.43 9.19 17.09
CA TYR A 347 -30.37 8.98 18.08
C TYR A 347 -29.41 10.16 18.09
N GLU A 348 -29.16 10.75 19.25
CA GLU A 348 -28.07 11.72 19.42
C GLU A 348 -26.78 10.95 19.63
N VAL A 349 -25.85 11.09 18.69
CA VAL A 349 -24.62 10.32 18.60
C VAL A 349 -23.41 11.22 18.73
N LYS A 350 -22.46 10.82 19.59
CA LYS A 350 -21.09 11.36 19.59
C LYS A 350 -20.15 10.23 19.20
N MET A 351 -19.44 10.41 18.10
CA MET A 351 -18.50 9.44 17.56
C MET A 351 -17.11 10.07 17.55
N ARG A 352 -16.13 9.36 18.10
CA ARG A 352 -14.72 9.68 17.96
C ARG A 352 -14.15 8.88 16.80
N VAL A 353 -13.47 9.53 15.87
CA VAL A 353 -12.69 8.89 14.82
C VAL A 353 -11.22 9.03 15.17
N HIS A 354 -10.47 7.94 15.03
CA HIS A 354 -9.03 7.89 15.21
C HIS A 354 -8.38 7.84 13.84
N TYR A 355 -7.40 8.69 13.60
CA TYR A 355 -6.69 8.78 12.33
C TYR A 355 -5.19 8.85 12.59
N LEU A 356 -4.41 8.45 11.59
CA LEU A 356 -2.96 8.59 11.58
C LEU A 356 -2.61 9.99 11.04
N PHE A 357 -1.76 10.75 11.72
CA PHE A 357 -1.22 12.02 11.23
C PHE A 357 0.25 11.90 10.80
N GLU A 358 0.78 12.96 10.20
CA GLU A 358 2.11 12.98 9.61
C GLU A 358 3.21 12.67 10.64
N GLY A 359 4.25 11.99 10.16
CA GLY A 359 5.50 11.76 10.85
C GLY A 359 6.65 12.52 10.22
N TYR A 360 7.77 11.83 10.03
CA TYR A 360 8.99 12.37 9.48
C TYR A 360 9.74 11.29 8.71
N ALA A 361 10.51 11.70 7.70
CA ALA A 361 11.44 10.80 7.04
C ALA A 361 12.51 10.35 8.06
N SER A 362 12.77 9.04 8.11
CA SER A 362 13.59 8.41 9.14
C SER A 362 14.42 7.28 8.55
N THR A 363 15.59 7.01 9.14
CA THR A 363 16.38 5.82 8.79
C THR A 363 15.78 4.53 9.35
N GLU A 364 14.95 4.66 10.38
CA GLU A 364 14.27 3.57 11.10
C GLU A 364 12.75 3.59 10.82
N PRO A 365 12.04 2.46 10.99
CA PRO A 365 10.58 2.42 10.93
C PRO A 365 9.96 3.36 11.98
N VAL A 366 8.91 4.06 11.57
CA VAL A 366 8.21 5.05 12.41
C VAL A 366 6.99 4.40 13.06
N GLY A 367 6.35 3.45 12.36
CA GLY A 367 5.10 2.82 12.79
C GLY A 367 3.95 3.83 12.91
N MET A 368 2.91 3.46 13.65
CA MET A 368 1.78 4.34 13.98
C MET A 368 1.88 4.95 15.39
N GLN A 369 2.73 4.39 16.25
CA GLN A 369 2.78 4.77 17.65
C GLN A 369 3.23 6.22 17.82
N GLY A 370 2.43 7.03 18.54
CA GLY A 370 2.70 8.46 18.75
C GLY A 370 2.23 9.36 17.60
N HIS A 371 1.69 8.77 16.53
CA HIS A 371 1.17 9.47 15.34
C HIS A 371 -0.34 9.31 15.18
N LEU A 372 -1.07 9.04 16.28
CA LEU A 372 -2.53 8.94 16.26
C LEU A 372 -3.19 10.19 16.83
N GLY A 373 -4.13 10.72 16.07
CA GLY A 373 -5.01 11.82 16.46
C GLY A 373 -6.45 11.36 16.54
N THR A 374 -7.32 12.26 17.03
CA THR A 374 -8.75 11.98 17.16
C THR A 374 -9.58 13.20 16.84
N ASP A 375 -10.66 13.00 16.09
CA ASP A 375 -11.69 13.99 15.82
C ASP A 375 -13.04 13.50 16.36
N ASP A 376 -13.80 14.38 17.02
CA ASP A 376 -15.11 14.06 17.61
C ASP A 376 -16.23 14.66 16.75
N TYR A 377 -17.12 13.81 16.26
CA TYR A 377 -18.28 14.17 15.46
C TYR A 377 -19.58 13.99 16.26
N HIS A 378 -20.43 15.01 16.25
CA HIS A 378 -21.70 15.04 16.96
C HIS A 378 -22.87 15.25 15.99
N TYR A 379 -23.82 14.32 15.99
CA TYR A 379 -24.93 14.33 15.02
C TYR A 379 -26.18 13.64 15.55
N ILE A 380 -27.30 13.93 14.88
CA ILE A 380 -28.53 13.16 14.98
C ILE A 380 -28.50 12.08 13.90
N LEU A 381 -28.59 10.82 14.30
CA LEU A 381 -28.73 9.68 13.41
C LEU A 381 -30.21 9.37 13.21
N GLU A 382 -30.61 9.25 11.95
CA GLU A 382 -32.01 9.06 11.55
C GLU A 382 -32.26 7.59 11.21
N VAL A 383 -33.20 6.97 11.92
CA VAL A 383 -33.46 5.53 11.82
C VAL A 383 -34.92 5.28 11.45
N SER A 384 -35.15 4.41 10.47
CA SER A 384 -36.48 4.00 10.02
C SER A 384 -37.18 3.08 11.03
N SER A 385 -38.48 2.81 10.82
CA SER A 385 -39.26 1.91 11.68
C SER A 385 -38.78 0.46 11.69
N ASP A 386 -38.05 0.02 10.67
CA ASP A 386 -37.42 -1.30 10.60
C ASP A 386 -35.99 -1.31 11.15
N GLY A 387 -35.53 -0.21 11.77
CA GLY A 387 -34.25 -0.13 12.46
C GLY A 387 -33.04 0.19 11.57
N LYS A 388 -33.28 0.59 10.31
CA LYS A 388 -32.20 0.97 9.38
C LYS A 388 -31.84 2.44 9.51
N ILE A 389 -30.55 2.73 9.45
CA ILE A 389 -30.04 4.08 9.27
C ILE A 389 -30.46 4.55 7.88
N VAL A 390 -31.15 5.68 7.82
CA VAL A 390 -31.67 6.29 6.59
C VAL A 390 -31.14 7.70 6.35
N GLY A 391 -30.25 8.17 7.23
CA GLY A 391 -29.65 9.49 7.14
C GLY A 391 -29.11 9.96 8.48
N GLY A 392 -28.78 11.24 8.53
CA GLY A 392 -28.39 11.94 9.74
C GLY A 392 -28.13 13.42 9.45
N THR A 393 -28.08 14.20 10.52
CA THR A 393 -27.79 15.64 10.45
C THR A 393 -26.77 16.02 11.53
N TYR A 394 -25.71 16.75 11.17
CA TYR A 394 -24.72 17.23 12.15
C TYR A 394 -25.34 18.22 13.13
N CYS A 395 -24.91 18.15 14.38
CA CYS A 395 -25.24 19.16 15.38
C CYS A 395 -24.40 20.42 15.17
N THR A 396 -24.84 21.55 15.74
CA THR A 396 -24.22 22.87 15.48
C THR A 396 -22.74 22.93 15.87
N ASP A 397 -22.30 22.10 16.81
CA ASP A 397 -20.92 21.99 17.28
C ASP A 397 -20.03 21.07 16.41
N SER A 398 -20.59 20.42 15.38
CA SER A 398 -19.81 19.62 14.41
C SER A 398 -20.10 19.97 12.95
N ILE A 399 -21.02 20.90 12.67
CA ILE A 399 -21.32 21.32 11.30
C ILE A 399 -20.10 21.93 10.59
N GLY A 400 -19.17 22.52 11.33
CA GLY A 400 -17.93 23.06 10.79
C GLY A 400 -16.69 22.19 11.01
N HIS A 401 -16.87 21.00 11.55
CA HIS A 401 -15.78 20.11 11.92
C HIS A 401 -16.22 18.66 11.67
N HIS A 402 -16.32 18.33 10.38
CA HIS A 402 -16.70 17.02 9.86
C HIS A 402 -15.84 16.71 8.62
N PRO A 403 -15.72 15.44 8.20
CA PRO A 403 -14.92 15.12 7.03
C PRO A 403 -15.59 15.65 5.76
N ASP A 404 -14.79 16.10 4.79
CA ASP A 404 -15.28 16.59 3.48
C ASP A 404 -15.58 15.43 2.54
N PHE A 405 -14.71 14.43 2.50
CA PHE A 405 -14.97 13.18 1.78
C PHE A 405 -14.28 11.98 2.40
N LEU A 406 -14.81 10.80 2.11
CA LEU A 406 -14.25 9.51 2.48
C LEU A 406 -13.90 8.74 1.22
N TRP A 407 -12.76 8.05 1.24
CA TRP A 407 -12.37 7.24 0.11
C TRP A 407 -11.60 5.98 0.49
N ALA A 408 -11.85 4.93 -0.27
CA ALA A 408 -11.23 3.62 -0.06
C ALA A 408 -10.24 3.33 -1.21
N PRO A 409 -8.93 3.28 -0.92
CA PRO A 409 -7.94 3.00 -1.95
C PRO A 409 -7.93 1.51 -2.31
N THR A 410 -7.78 1.21 -3.59
CA THR A 410 -7.76 -0.17 -4.12
C THR A 410 -6.37 -0.60 -4.61
N GLY A 411 -5.50 0.35 -4.90
CA GLY A 411 -4.12 0.09 -5.33
C GLY A 411 -3.54 1.24 -6.14
N VAL A 412 -2.24 1.11 -6.44
CA VAL A 412 -1.57 1.93 -7.45
C VAL A 412 -2.31 1.83 -8.77
N SER A 413 -2.62 2.98 -9.38
CA SER A 413 -3.48 3.03 -10.57
C SER A 413 -2.89 2.21 -11.72
N SER A 414 -3.76 1.54 -12.47
CA SER A 414 -3.37 0.89 -13.72
C SER A 414 -2.95 1.91 -14.79
N SER A 415 -3.41 3.16 -14.67
CA SER A 415 -2.97 4.28 -15.51
C SER A 415 -1.65 4.86 -15.00
N SER A 416 -0.65 4.94 -15.87
CA SER A 416 0.59 5.68 -15.60
C SER A 416 0.47 7.17 -15.91
N TYR A 417 -0.69 7.66 -16.35
CA TYR A 417 -0.88 9.06 -16.70
C TYR A 417 -0.83 9.94 -15.45
N GLY A 418 0.09 10.90 -15.44
CA GLY A 418 0.23 11.89 -14.36
C GLY A 418 1.04 11.42 -13.15
N ARG A 419 1.52 10.17 -13.11
CA ARG A 419 2.51 9.70 -12.11
C ARG A 419 3.90 9.60 -12.71
N ASN A 420 4.92 9.50 -11.86
CA ASN A 420 6.29 9.31 -12.30
C ASN A 420 6.45 8.00 -13.10
N PRO A 421 6.71 8.05 -14.42
CA PRO A 421 6.70 6.85 -15.27
C PRO A 421 8.00 6.04 -15.14
N SER A 422 9.00 6.59 -14.45
CA SER A 422 10.32 5.97 -14.30
C SER A 422 10.48 5.25 -12.97
N VAL A 423 9.50 5.32 -12.07
CA VAL A 423 9.43 4.51 -10.84
C VAL A 423 8.44 3.37 -11.06
N ALA A 424 8.87 2.14 -10.86
CA ALA A 424 8.10 0.93 -11.16
C ALA A 424 7.72 0.19 -9.88
N LEU A 425 6.46 -0.25 -9.81
CA LEU A 425 5.89 -0.87 -8.61
C LEU A 425 6.62 -2.17 -8.22
N ASP A 426 6.99 -3.00 -9.19
CA ASP A 426 7.73 -4.24 -8.96
C ASP A 426 9.11 -3.98 -8.34
N LYS A 427 9.84 -2.98 -8.85
CA LYS A 427 11.16 -2.59 -8.33
C LYS A 427 11.09 -2.02 -6.92
N VAL A 428 10.10 -1.18 -6.62
CA VAL A 428 9.90 -0.65 -5.26
C VAL A 428 9.51 -1.79 -4.31
N ARG A 429 8.66 -2.73 -4.72
CA ARG A 429 8.33 -3.91 -3.91
C ARG A 429 9.53 -4.82 -3.65
N THR A 430 10.50 -4.89 -4.57
CA THR A 430 11.79 -5.56 -4.28
C THR A 430 12.47 -4.91 -3.07
N LEU A 431 12.53 -3.58 -3.01
CA LEU A 431 13.12 -2.88 -1.85
C LEU A 431 12.30 -3.11 -0.57
N ILE A 432 10.97 -3.08 -0.65
CA ILE A 432 10.09 -3.36 0.50
C ILE A 432 10.36 -4.76 1.06
N ASN A 433 10.42 -5.76 0.18
CA ASN A 433 10.64 -7.14 0.59
C ASN A 433 12.01 -7.30 1.25
N LEU A 434 13.07 -6.80 0.59
CA LEU A 434 14.43 -6.82 1.13
C LEU A 434 14.49 -6.13 2.50
N SER A 435 13.85 -4.97 2.64
CA SER A 435 13.81 -4.18 3.88
C SER A 435 13.08 -4.87 5.04
N ARG A 436 12.37 -5.96 4.77
CA ARG A 436 11.49 -6.64 5.72
C ARG A 436 11.87 -8.09 5.99
N GLU A 437 12.87 -8.60 5.29
CA GLU A 437 13.47 -9.90 5.60
C GLU A 437 13.94 -9.88 7.06
N ASP A 438 13.84 -11.01 7.77
CA ASP A 438 14.23 -11.03 9.18
C ASP A 438 15.74 -10.79 9.29
N ASP A 439 16.10 -9.67 9.92
CA ASP A 439 17.48 -9.39 10.32
C ASP A 439 17.98 -10.57 11.15
N HIS A 440 18.93 -11.34 10.63
CA HIS A 440 19.79 -12.16 11.46
C HIS A 440 20.77 -11.26 12.24
N GLY A 441 20.21 -10.41 13.12
CA GLY A 441 20.85 -9.75 14.25
C GLY A 441 22.28 -9.23 14.07
N GLY A 442 22.40 -7.95 13.72
CA GLY A 442 23.31 -7.03 14.41
C GLY A 442 24.60 -6.64 13.70
N GLY A 443 24.76 -5.32 13.52
CA GLY A 443 26.05 -4.65 13.63
C GLY A 443 27.07 -4.95 12.54
N GLY A 444 26.88 -4.36 11.37
CA GLY A 444 27.92 -4.03 10.39
C GLY A 444 29.03 -5.05 10.17
N THR A 445 28.80 -6.00 9.27
CA THR A 445 29.79 -6.46 8.26
C THR A 445 29.06 -7.21 7.14
N THR A 446 29.15 -6.69 5.91
CA THR A 446 29.22 -7.46 4.66
C THR A 446 28.28 -8.68 4.53
N GLU A 447 26.97 -8.47 4.37
CA GLU A 447 26.08 -9.60 4.05
C GLU A 447 26.14 -9.94 2.56
N GLY A 448 26.44 -11.21 2.31
CA GLY A 448 26.74 -11.77 1.01
C GLY A 448 25.53 -12.28 0.26
N ARG A 449 25.58 -12.25 -1.08
CA ARG A 449 24.52 -12.82 -1.95
C ARG A 449 24.37 -14.31 -1.74
N SER A 450 23.14 -14.81 -1.56
CA SER A 450 22.89 -16.24 -1.34
C SER A 450 21.99 -16.89 -2.41
N TYR A 451 22.26 -18.16 -2.71
CA TYR A 451 21.55 -18.96 -3.70
C TYR A 451 21.38 -20.38 -3.15
N GLU A 452 20.22 -21.00 -3.38
CA GLU A 452 19.91 -22.34 -2.89
C GLU A 452 19.41 -23.25 -4.02
N ALA A 453 19.87 -24.50 -4.02
CA ALA A 453 19.50 -25.49 -5.01
C ALA A 453 18.04 -25.91 -4.85
N THR A 454 17.37 -26.22 -5.96
CA THR A 454 15.99 -26.72 -5.92
C THR A 454 15.97 -28.25 -6.00
N GLY A 455 15.18 -28.87 -5.12
CA GLY A 455 15.01 -30.33 -5.06
C GLY A 455 16.08 -31.04 -4.22
N THR A 456 16.10 -32.37 -4.32
CA THR A 456 17.00 -33.25 -3.58
C THR A 456 17.66 -34.25 -4.54
N ALA A 457 18.75 -34.89 -4.12
CA ALA A 457 19.44 -35.90 -4.93
C ALA A 457 19.77 -37.15 -4.10
N ALA A 458 19.32 -38.32 -4.56
CA ALA A 458 19.59 -39.59 -3.90
C ALA A 458 21.04 -40.03 -4.13
N ILE A 459 21.73 -40.43 -3.07
CA ILE A 459 23.12 -40.88 -3.07
C ILE A 459 23.15 -42.40 -3.29
N PRO A 460 23.70 -42.90 -4.41
CA PRO A 460 23.82 -44.33 -4.68
C PRO A 460 24.92 -45.00 -3.83
N ASP A 461 24.65 -46.21 -3.35
CA ASP A 461 25.56 -47.05 -2.55
C ASP A 461 26.81 -47.45 -3.35
N ASN A 462 28.00 -47.13 -2.82
CA ASN A 462 29.31 -47.47 -3.38
C ASN A 462 29.47 -47.24 -4.90
N ASP A 463 28.79 -46.22 -5.46
CA ASP A 463 28.85 -45.92 -6.89
C ASP A 463 29.75 -44.70 -7.14
N PRO A 464 30.87 -44.84 -7.87
CA PRO A 464 31.78 -43.73 -8.16
C PRO A 464 31.15 -42.59 -8.98
N ALA A 465 29.96 -42.78 -9.57
CA ALA A 465 29.21 -41.71 -10.21
C ALA A 465 28.70 -40.67 -9.18
N GLY A 466 28.35 -41.11 -7.97
CA GLY A 466 27.78 -40.28 -6.90
C GLY A 466 26.45 -39.58 -7.28
N ALA A 467 26.00 -38.71 -6.39
CA ALA A 467 24.89 -37.79 -6.61
C ALA A 467 25.39 -36.37 -6.88
N ILE A 468 24.68 -35.62 -7.72
CA ILE A 468 24.97 -34.21 -8.02
C ILE A 468 23.68 -33.40 -7.85
N LEU A 469 23.75 -32.34 -7.06
CA LEU A 469 22.69 -31.34 -6.93
C LEU A 469 23.21 -29.98 -7.43
N ALA A 470 22.62 -29.49 -8.52
CA ALA A 470 23.05 -28.26 -9.19
C ALA A 470 22.37 -27.01 -8.62
N LEU A 471 23.09 -25.90 -8.63
CA LEU A 471 22.71 -24.57 -8.17
C LEU A 471 23.17 -23.54 -9.20
N ASP A 472 22.23 -22.89 -9.87
CA ASP A 472 22.55 -21.83 -10.83
C ASP A 472 22.67 -20.47 -10.12
N VAL A 473 23.81 -19.79 -10.34
CA VAL A 473 24.05 -18.42 -9.89
C VAL A 473 23.98 -17.50 -11.12
N PRO A 474 22.86 -16.80 -11.35
CA PRO A 474 22.66 -16.00 -12.57
C PRO A 474 23.41 -14.66 -12.54
N ASP A 475 23.71 -14.15 -11.34
CA ASP A 475 24.23 -12.79 -11.19
C ASP A 475 25.74 -12.74 -11.43
N THR A 476 26.17 -11.76 -12.22
CA THR A 476 27.58 -11.50 -12.50
C THR A 476 28.18 -10.58 -11.44
N PHE A 477 29.02 -11.13 -10.57
CA PHE A 477 29.79 -10.37 -9.58
C PHE A 477 31.05 -11.09 -9.14
N THR A 478 31.89 -10.38 -8.37
CA THR A 478 33.06 -10.95 -7.72
C THR A 478 32.87 -11.10 -6.22
N PHE A 479 33.39 -12.17 -5.64
CA PHE A 479 33.33 -12.44 -4.20
C PHE A 479 34.73 -12.59 -3.60
N THR A 480 34.87 -12.31 -2.31
CA THR A 480 36.06 -12.58 -1.50
C THR A 480 35.93 -13.88 -0.70
N GLY A 481 34.70 -14.27 -0.32
CA GLY A 481 34.41 -15.52 0.37
C GLY A 481 33.13 -16.19 -0.13
N VAL A 482 33.03 -17.50 0.07
CA VAL A 482 31.82 -18.29 -0.20
C VAL A 482 31.60 -19.30 0.92
N SER A 483 30.42 -19.32 1.50
CA SER A 483 29.99 -20.32 2.47
C SER A 483 29.06 -21.33 1.79
N ALA A 484 29.41 -22.61 1.84
CA ALA A 484 28.61 -23.71 1.34
C ALA A 484 27.93 -24.43 2.51
N THR A 485 26.62 -24.23 2.65
CA THR A 485 25.79 -24.92 3.64
C THR A 485 25.18 -26.15 2.99
N VAL A 486 25.37 -27.30 3.63
CA VAL A 486 24.89 -28.61 3.15
C VAL A 486 24.08 -29.31 4.22
N ASP A 487 23.05 -30.02 3.80
CA ASP A 487 22.28 -30.97 4.60
C ASP A 487 22.21 -32.28 3.81
N ILE A 488 22.84 -33.32 4.34
CA ILE A 488 22.90 -34.65 3.74
C ILE A 488 22.47 -35.68 4.78
N THR A 489 21.44 -36.46 4.48
CA THR A 489 21.08 -37.65 5.25
C THR A 489 21.88 -38.86 4.79
N HIS A 490 22.61 -39.52 5.69
CA HIS A 490 23.36 -40.76 5.45
C HIS A 490 23.68 -41.49 6.75
N THR A 491 23.55 -42.81 6.78
CA THR A 491 23.78 -43.63 8.00
C THR A 491 25.25 -43.83 8.37
N TRP A 492 26.19 -43.49 7.48
CA TRP A 492 27.63 -43.49 7.78
C TRP A 492 28.34 -42.33 7.07
N ARG A 493 28.59 -41.23 7.78
CA ARG A 493 29.26 -40.05 7.21
C ARG A 493 30.70 -40.34 6.77
N GLY A 494 31.38 -41.26 7.44
CA GLY A 494 32.75 -41.69 7.12
C GLY A 494 32.92 -42.33 5.74
N ASP A 495 31.83 -42.63 5.03
CA ASP A 495 31.89 -43.23 3.70
C ASP A 495 31.80 -42.19 2.58
N LEU A 496 31.43 -40.95 2.92
CA LEU A 496 31.14 -39.89 1.96
C LEU A 496 32.40 -39.10 1.57
N VAL A 497 32.51 -38.82 0.27
CA VAL A 497 33.34 -37.74 -0.28
C VAL A 497 32.42 -36.65 -0.81
N VAL A 498 32.56 -35.43 -0.29
CA VAL A 498 31.71 -34.28 -0.61
C VAL A 498 32.56 -33.22 -1.33
N GLU A 499 32.19 -32.92 -2.57
CA GLU A 499 32.91 -32.02 -3.47
C GLU A 499 32.02 -30.84 -3.85
N LEU A 500 32.58 -29.63 -3.85
CA LEU A 500 31.99 -28.45 -4.46
C LEU A 500 32.53 -28.31 -5.90
N LEU A 501 31.61 -28.20 -6.85
CA LEU A 501 31.91 -28.01 -8.26
C LEU A 501 31.47 -26.62 -8.74
N LYS A 502 32.20 -26.09 -9.71
CA LYS A 502 31.80 -24.93 -10.51
C LYS A 502 31.99 -25.24 -11.99
N ASP A 503 30.94 -25.01 -12.78
CA ASP A 503 30.88 -25.24 -14.22
C ASP A 503 31.36 -26.66 -14.61
N GLY A 504 31.03 -27.64 -13.77
CA GLY A 504 31.37 -29.06 -13.94
C GLY A 504 32.77 -29.48 -13.47
N ALA A 505 33.60 -28.56 -12.98
CA ALA A 505 34.92 -28.87 -12.41
C ALA A 505 34.91 -28.83 -10.87
N THR A 506 35.54 -29.80 -10.22
CA THR A 506 35.73 -29.77 -8.76
C THR A 506 36.63 -28.58 -8.40
N VAL A 507 36.10 -27.66 -7.59
CA VAL A 507 36.84 -26.49 -7.07
C VAL A 507 37.32 -26.70 -5.64
N LYS A 508 36.63 -27.52 -4.84
CA LYS A 508 37.02 -27.85 -3.47
C LYS A 508 36.47 -29.21 -3.04
N VAL A 509 37.26 -29.98 -2.29
CA VAL A 509 36.74 -31.12 -1.50
C VAL A 509 36.38 -30.57 -0.12
N LEU A 510 35.10 -30.61 0.23
CA LEU A 510 34.54 -30.08 1.48
C LEU A 510 34.74 -31.07 2.64
N SER A 511 34.51 -32.35 2.38
CA SER A 511 34.69 -33.44 3.32
C SER A 511 35.16 -34.69 2.59
N ASP A 512 36.10 -35.44 3.18
CA ASP A 512 36.65 -36.67 2.63
C ASP A 512 36.69 -37.73 3.74
N LYS A 513 35.68 -38.61 3.75
CA LYS A 513 35.53 -39.73 4.68
C LYS A 513 35.67 -39.33 6.16
N ALA A 514 35.20 -38.12 6.48
CA ALA A 514 35.33 -37.54 7.80
C ALA A 514 34.13 -37.92 8.70
N GLY A 515 34.35 -37.98 10.02
CA GLY A 515 33.28 -38.19 11.00
C GLY A 515 32.99 -39.64 11.38
N GLY A 516 33.61 -40.63 10.73
CA GLY A 516 33.53 -42.03 11.14
C GLY A 516 32.10 -42.59 11.09
N SER A 517 31.66 -43.26 12.16
CA SER A 517 30.33 -43.90 12.25
C SER A 517 29.20 -42.95 12.66
N ALA A 518 29.37 -41.64 12.47
CA ALA A 518 28.32 -40.68 12.75
C ALA A 518 27.36 -40.61 11.56
N ASP A 519 26.07 -40.43 11.87
CA ASP A 519 25.04 -40.20 10.86
C ASP A 519 25.07 -38.73 10.39
N ASP A 520 24.58 -38.52 9.17
CA ASP A 520 24.25 -37.26 8.53
C ASP A 520 25.39 -36.22 8.44
N LEU A 521 25.25 -35.24 7.55
CA LEU A 521 26.16 -34.11 7.46
C LEU A 521 25.36 -32.82 7.26
N GLU A 522 25.19 -32.10 8.36
CA GLU A 522 24.65 -30.75 8.41
C GLU A 522 25.80 -29.80 8.79
N GLU A 523 26.40 -29.11 7.81
CA GLU A 523 27.58 -28.28 8.03
C GLU A 523 27.63 -27.09 7.06
N THR A 524 28.23 -25.99 7.50
CA THR A 524 28.56 -24.83 6.66
C THR A 524 30.08 -24.73 6.50
N PHE A 525 30.55 -24.86 5.27
CA PHE A 525 31.96 -24.72 4.91
C PHE A 525 32.25 -23.31 4.41
N THR A 526 33.01 -22.51 5.16
CA THR A 526 33.44 -21.18 4.74
C THR A 526 34.78 -21.25 3.99
N LEU A 527 34.80 -20.75 2.76
CA LEU A 527 35.92 -20.78 1.83
C LEU A 527 36.26 -19.37 1.34
N SER A 528 37.52 -19.11 1.00
CA SER A 528 37.90 -17.89 0.28
C SER A 528 37.77 -18.06 -1.24
N ALA A 529 37.74 -16.97 -2.00
CA ALA A 529 37.87 -17.02 -3.47
C ALA A 529 39.15 -17.76 -3.93
N ALA A 530 40.23 -17.68 -3.14
CA ALA A 530 41.46 -18.41 -3.40
C ALA A 530 41.31 -19.93 -3.17
N ASP A 531 40.50 -20.35 -2.19
CA ASP A 531 40.24 -21.77 -1.92
C ASP A 531 39.53 -22.48 -3.07
N VAL A 532 38.65 -21.75 -3.78
CA VAL A 532 37.87 -22.27 -4.92
C VAL A 532 38.49 -21.89 -6.27
N GLY A 533 39.62 -21.20 -6.28
CA GLY A 533 40.38 -20.88 -7.49
C GLY A 533 39.71 -19.87 -8.44
N THR A 534 38.70 -19.14 -7.97
CA THR A 534 37.97 -18.14 -8.75
C THR A 534 37.37 -17.08 -7.84
N SER A 535 37.25 -15.85 -8.35
CA SER A 535 36.47 -14.78 -7.71
C SER A 535 35.15 -14.52 -8.42
N ALA A 536 34.84 -15.15 -9.56
CA ALA A 536 33.60 -14.92 -10.30
C ALA A 536 32.47 -15.82 -9.81
N ALA A 537 31.35 -15.22 -9.38
CA ALA A 537 30.22 -15.95 -8.81
C ALA A 537 29.31 -16.59 -9.87
N ALA A 538 29.02 -15.90 -10.99
CA ALA A 538 28.13 -16.39 -12.04
C ALA A 538 28.55 -17.77 -12.59
N GLY A 539 27.57 -18.65 -12.78
CA GLY A 539 27.75 -19.99 -13.37
C GLY A 539 26.99 -21.07 -12.63
N THR A 540 27.17 -22.32 -13.06
CA THR A 540 26.50 -23.47 -12.44
C THR A 540 27.41 -24.04 -11.36
N TRP A 541 27.02 -23.86 -10.11
CA TRP A 541 27.64 -24.52 -8.97
C TRP A 541 26.94 -25.86 -8.74
N ALA A 542 27.62 -26.81 -8.09
CA ALA A 542 26.97 -28.06 -7.69
C ALA A 542 27.65 -28.67 -6.47
N LEU A 543 26.86 -29.37 -5.66
CA LEU A 543 27.36 -30.27 -4.65
C LEU A 543 27.37 -31.68 -5.22
N LYS A 544 28.53 -32.34 -5.21
CA LYS A 544 28.67 -33.74 -5.56
C LYS A 544 28.99 -34.56 -4.32
N VAL A 545 28.22 -35.62 -4.08
CA VAL A 545 28.42 -36.52 -2.95
C VAL A 545 28.61 -37.94 -3.47
N THR A 546 29.70 -38.58 -3.09
CA THR A 546 30.04 -39.97 -3.50
C THR A 546 30.14 -40.83 -2.25
N ASP A 547 29.31 -41.86 -2.15
CA ASP A 547 29.53 -42.94 -1.19
C ASP A 547 30.61 -43.89 -1.73
N THR A 548 31.57 -44.23 -0.88
CA THR A 548 32.75 -45.03 -1.21
C THR A 548 32.85 -46.34 -0.44
N ALA A 549 31.82 -46.69 0.35
CA ALA A 549 31.68 -47.98 1.01
C ALA A 549 30.33 -48.61 0.63
N ALA A 550 30.17 -49.91 0.93
CA ALA A 550 28.96 -50.65 0.59
C ALA A 550 28.05 -50.82 1.81
N GLN A 551 26.73 -50.81 1.57
CA GLN A 551 25.59 -51.06 2.48
C GLN A 551 24.80 -49.82 2.93
N ASP A 552 25.24 -48.63 2.57
CA ASP A 552 24.61 -47.38 3.00
C ASP A 552 24.14 -46.58 1.76
N THR A 553 23.07 -45.80 1.93
CA THR A 553 22.56 -44.88 0.90
C THR A 553 22.07 -43.62 1.60
N GLY A 554 21.93 -42.54 0.86
CA GLY A 554 21.48 -41.28 1.45
C GLY A 554 20.80 -40.34 0.49
N THR A 555 20.66 -39.10 0.91
CA THR A 555 20.05 -38.03 0.12
C THR A 555 20.71 -36.70 0.45
N ILE A 556 21.03 -35.92 -0.58
CA ILE A 556 21.32 -34.50 -0.45
C ILE A 556 19.96 -33.78 -0.28
N ASN A 557 19.69 -33.28 0.91
CA ASN A 557 18.43 -32.61 1.25
C ASN A 557 18.44 -31.14 0.84
N SER A 558 19.55 -30.44 1.07
CA SER A 558 19.71 -29.05 0.65
C SER A 558 21.16 -28.68 0.37
N PHE A 559 21.34 -27.65 -0.46
CA PHE A 559 22.63 -27.06 -0.79
C PHE A 559 22.46 -25.56 -1.05
N LYS A 560 23.10 -24.73 -0.22
CA LYS A 560 23.06 -23.27 -0.31
C LYS A 560 24.48 -22.70 -0.39
N LEU A 561 24.68 -21.71 -1.25
CA LEU A 561 25.89 -20.87 -1.30
C LEU A 561 25.56 -19.46 -0.82
N THR A 562 26.46 -18.87 -0.02
CA THR A 562 26.40 -17.47 0.40
C THR A 562 27.75 -16.80 0.12
N PHE A 563 27.79 -15.79 -0.73
CA PHE A 563 28.99 -15.15 -1.24
C PHE A 563 29.27 -13.82 -0.55
N THR A 564 30.34 -13.73 0.24
CA THR A 564 30.82 -12.47 0.80
C THR A 564 31.56 -11.68 -0.27
N GLU A 565 31.18 -10.41 -0.47
CA GLU A 565 31.80 -9.51 -1.45
C GLU A 565 33.04 -8.80 -0.91
#